data_AF-A0A8H8UBV4-F1
#
_entry.id   AF-A0A8H8UBV4-F1
#
_cell.length_a   1.000
_cell.length_b   1.000
_cell.length_c   1.000
_cell.angle_alpha   90.00
_cell.angle_beta   90.00
_cell.angle_gamma   90.00
#
_symmetry.space_group_name_H-M   'P 1'
#
loop_
_entity.id
_entity.type
_entity.pdbx_description
1 polymer ?
#
loop_
_entity_poly.entity_id
_entity_poly.type
_entity_poly.pdbx_seq_one_letter_code
_entity_poly.pdbx_strand_id
1 'polypeptide(L)'
;VSAGSYLLEVHCHSHAFAPLRVDVSGTSTAGSSGGEKVQVWGTFRGNEWGNKGEEYVVRKVGGVWVWDVRVIAEKEYFYERSGFSPLSLLKNPMILIAGVSMIIVFGMPYLMDNMDPEMRAEFEERQKSTGITGGPGANPLQNFDAAAWLAGSSSSAPKRSDTPVEKGITR
;
A
#
# COMPACT_ATOMS: atom_id res chain seq x y z
N VAL A 1 15.88 -38.22 13.86
CA VAL A 1 14.58 -37.64 14.29
C VAL A 1 13.60 -38.80 14.40
N SER A 2 12.70 -38.81 15.40
CA SER A 2 11.70 -39.88 15.53
C SER A 2 10.63 -39.79 14.45
N ALA A 3 9.85 -40.86 14.27
CA ALA A 3 8.68 -40.82 13.41
C ALA A 3 7.64 -39.82 13.97
N GLY A 4 7.09 -38.99 13.09
CA GLY A 4 6.18 -37.93 13.49
C GLY A 4 6.06 -36.82 12.46
N SER A 5 5.23 -35.84 12.77
CA SER A 5 5.00 -34.64 11.96
C SER A 5 5.65 -33.44 12.63
N TYR A 6 6.43 -32.69 11.86
CA TYR A 6 7.24 -31.56 12.35
C TYR A 6 7.02 -30.31 11.52
N LEU A 7 7.17 -29.15 12.17
CA LEU A 7 7.26 -27.85 11.51
C LEU A 7 8.74 -27.48 11.38
N LEU A 8 9.20 -27.26 10.15
CA LEU A 8 10.53 -26.81 9.83
C LEU A 8 10.51 -25.33 9.47
N GLU A 9 11.29 -24.54 10.21
CA GLU A 9 11.54 -23.14 9.90
C GLU A 9 13.05 -22.89 9.80
N VAL A 10 13.46 -22.16 8.75
CA VAL A 10 14.84 -21.74 8.58
C VAL A 10 14.97 -20.32 9.12
N HIS A 11 15.66 -20.19 10.26
CA HIS A 11 15.91 -18.88 10.86
C HIS A 11 17.18 -18.25 10.28
N CYS A 12 17.02 -17.10 9.62
CA CYS A 12 18.12 -16.30 9.09
C CYS A 12 17.92 -14.82 9.47
N HIS A 13 18.99 -14.06 9.63
CA HIS A 13 18.91 -12.64 9.96
C HIS A 13 18.46 -11.78 8.77
N SER A 14 18.89 -12.08 7.54
CA SER A 14 18.60 -11.22 6.39
C SER A 14 17.40 -11.67 5.55
N HIS A 15 17.06 -12.96 5.56
CA HIS A 15 16.02 -13.53 4.70
C HIS A 15 14.95 -14.27 5.50
N ALA A 16 13.72 -14.19 5.02
CA ALA A 16 12.59 -15.00 5.47
C ALA A 16 12.39 -16.19 4.54
N PHE A 17 12.19 -17.37 5.10
CA PHE A 17 11.96 -18.62 4.37
C PHE A 17 10.53 -19.11 4.59
N ALA A 18 10.01 -19.88 3.63
CA ALA A 18 8.71 -20.52 3.78
C ALA A 18 8.73 -21.59 4.89
N PRO A 19 7.74 -21.62 5.80
CA PRO A 19 7.61 -22.70 6.75
C PRO A 19 7.20 -23.99 6.01
N LEU A 20 7.81 -25.10 6.39
CA LEU A 20 7.58 -26.40 5.77
C LEU A 20 7.08 -27.39 6.81
N ARG A 21 6.14 -28.25 6.43
CA ARG A 21 5.74 -29.41 7.20
C ARG A 21 6.55 -30.61 6.75
N VAL A 22 7.16 -31.34 7.68
CA VAL A 22 7.94 -32.54 7.42
C VAL A 22 7.28 -33.71 8.14
N ASP A 23 6.78 -34.70 7.41
CA ASP A 23 6.33 -35.96 8.01
C ASP A 23 7.41 -37.03 7.81
N VAL A 24 7.88 -37.60 8.93
CA VAL A 24 8.83 -38.71 8.97
C VAL A 24 8.04 -39.97 9.30
N SER A 25 7.97 -40.90 8.35
CA SER A 25 7.34 -42.19 8.50
C SER A 25 8.40 -43.29 8.45
N GLY A 26 8.43 -44.16 9.45
CA GLY A 26 9.42 -45.22 9.55
C GLY A 26 9.38 -45.82 10.94
N THR A 27 8.99 -47.09 11.02
CA THR A 27 8.94 -47.83 12.28
C THR A 27 10.25 -48.59 12.45
N SER A 28 10.98 -48.30 13.52
CA SER A 28 11.94 -49.24 14.09
C SER A 28 11.21 -50.34 14.87
N THR A 29 10.16 -50.92 14.27
CA THR A 29 9.40 -52.03 14.87
C THR A 29 9.56 -53.21 13.95
N ALA A 30 10.23 -54.24 14.45
CA ALA A 30 10.55 -55.48 13.75
C ALA A 30 9.26 -56.10 13.15
N GLY A 31 9.02 -55.89 11.86
CA GLY A 31 7.89 -56.50 11.15
C GLY A 31 7.22 -55.66 10.05
N SER A 32 7.48 -54.36 9.96
CA SER A 32 7.01 -53.56 8.80
C SER A 32 8.15 -53.30 7.83
N SER A 33 8.02 -53.83 6.61
CA SER A 33 8.93 -53.63 5.46
C SER A 33 8.90 -52.21 4.88
N GLY A 34 8.35 -51.24 5.61
CA GLY A 34 8.30 -49.84 5.21
C GLY A 34 9.62 -49.15 5.54
N GLY A 35 10.46 -48.94 4.54
CA GLY A 35 11.65 -48.11 4.69
C GLY A 35 11.30 -46.71 5.20
N GLU A 36 12.25 -46.06 5.88
CA GLU A 36 12.13 -44.67 6.30
C GLU A 36 11.77 -43.80 5.09
N LYS A 37 10.65 -43.08 5.17
CA LYS A 37 10.11 -42.19 4.15
C LYS A 37 9.88 -40.82 4.76
N VAL A 38 10.48 -39.81 4.13
CA VAL A 38 10.33 -38.40 4.49
C VAL A 38 9.52 -37.70 3.40
N GLN A 39 8.48 -36.98 3.81
CA GLN A 39 7.67 -36.15 2.92
C GLN A 39 7.64 -34.72 3.44
N VAL A 40 7.69 -33.76 2.53
CA VAL A 40 7.79 -32.34 2.84
C VAL A 40 6.70 -31.59 2.08
N TRP A 41 5.94 -30.75 2.79
CA TRP A 41 4.90 -29.90 2.20
C TRP A 41 5.11 -28.44 2.60
N GLY A 42 4.72 -27.52 1.72
CA GLY A 42 4.52 -26.12 2.08
C GLY A 42 3.39 -25.99 3.09
N THR A 43 3.58 -25.15 4.11
CA THR A 43 2.52 -24.80 5.06
C THR A 43 2.41 -23.28 5.20
N PHE A 44 1.29 -22.81 5.72
CA PHE A 44 1.00 -21.41 5.94
C PHE A 44 0.50 -21.22 7.36
N ARG A 45 0.96 -20.15 8.02
CA ARG A 45 0.49 -19.83 9.37
C ARG A 45 -1.00 -19.49 9.32
N GLY A 46 -1.77 -20.06 10.26
CA GLY A 46 -3.21 -19.85 10.37
C GLY A 46 -4.07 -20.95 9.73
N ASN A 47 -3.48 -21.91 9.02
CA ASN A 47 -4.20 -23.07 8.48
C ASN A 47 -4.19 -24.25 9.45
N GLU A 48 -5.19 -25.13 9.35
CA GLU A 48 -5.20 -26.40 10.08
C GLU A 48 -3.98 -27.26 9.72
N TRP A 49 -3.46 -28.03 10.68
CA TRP A 49 -2.29 -28.86 10.46
C TRP A 49 -2.46 -29.83 9.28
N GLY A 50 -3.66 -30.40 9.12
CA GLY A 50 -3.99 -31.32 8.02
C GLY A 50 -4.03 -30.69 6.63
N ASN A 51 -4.08 -29.36 6.53
CA ASN A 51 -4.05 -28.65 5.26
C ASN A 51 -2.62 -28.60 4.71
N LYS A 52 -2.31 -29.53 3.82
CA LYS A 52 -1.01 -29.65 3.16
C LYS A 52 -1.02 -28.81 1.88
N GLY A 53 -0.03 -27.93 1.74
CA GLY A 53 0.20 -27.18 0.51
C GLY A 53 0.97 -28.00 -0.52
N GLU A 54 1.76 -27.30 -1.34
CA GLU A 54 2.63 -27.90 -2.37
C GLU A 54 3.60 -28.93 -1.77
N GLU A 55 3.66 -30.13 -2.35
CA GLU A 55 4.63 -31.16 -1.97
C GLU A 55 6.00 -30.84 -2.61
N TYR A 56 7.03 -30.82 -1.78
CA TYR A 56 8.40 -30.58 -2.21
C TYR A 56 9.06 -31.89 -2.67
N VAL A 57 9.86 -31.80 -3.73
CA VAL A 57 10.63 -32.95 -4.22
C VAL A 57 11.77 -33.24 -3.25
N VAL A 58 11.66 -34.35 -2.53
CA VAL A 58 12.69 -34.85 -1.61
C VAL A 58 13.58 -35.85 -2.33
N ARG A 59 14.89 -35.65 -2.27
CA ARG A 59 15.91 -36.57 -2.80
C ARG A 59 16.74 -37.15 -1.66
N LYS A 60 17.22 -38.39 -1.82
CA LYS A 60 18.16 -39.01 -0.88
C LYS A 60 19.56 -39.01 -1.49
N VAL A 61 20.48 -38.26 -0.90
CA VAL A 61 21.88 -38.12 -1.35
C VAL A 61 22.79 -38.57 -0.21
N GLY A 62 23.61 -39.60 -0.42
CA GLY A 62 24.54 -40.10 0.60
C GLY A 62 23.86 -40.56 1.91
N GLY A 63 22.61 -41.03 1.83
CA GLY A 63 21.82 -41.41 3.00
C GLY A 63 21.08 -40.26 3.68
N VAL A 64 21.29 -39.01 3.24
CA VAL A 64 20.64 -37.81 3.79
C VAL A 64 19.50 -37.36 2.87
N TRP A 65 18.36 -37.03 3.47
CA TRP A 65 17.22 -36.44 2.74
C TRP A 65 17.47 -34.95 2.51
N VAL A 66 17.32 -34.50 1.26
CA VAL A 66 17.60 -33.13 0.81
C VAL A 66 16.44 -32.64 -0.05
N TRP A 67 16.06 -31.39 0.14
CA TRP A 67 15.05 -30.67 -0.64
C TRP A 67 15.44 -29.20 -0.75
N ASP A 68 14.89 -28.51 -1.74
CA ASP A 68 15.15 -27.09 -1.97
C ASP A 68 14.21 -26.23 -1.10
N VAL A 69 14.71 -25.13 -0.53
CA VAL A 69 13.92 -24.21 0.30
C VAL A 69 13.82 -22.86 -0.38
N ARG A 70 12.60 -22.30 -0.45
CA ARG A 70 12.33 -21.02 -1.10
C ARG A 70 12.46 -19.83 -0.12
N VAL A 71 13.18 -18.81 -0.55
CA VAL A 71 13.20 -17.49 0.10
C VAL A 71 11.92 -16.72 -0.25
N ILE A 72 11.22 -16.19 0.76
CA ILE A 72 10.00 -15.40 0.57
C ILE A 72 10.32 -13.92 0.41
N ALA A 73 11.16 -13.37 1.30
CA ALA A 73 11.44 -11.94 1.37
C ALA A 73 12.78 -11.67 2.05
N GLU A 74 13.33 -10.48 1.78
CA GLU A 74 14.39 -9.89 2.58
C GLU A 74 13.78 -9.20 3.81
N LYS A 75 14.48 -9.25 4.95
CA LYS A 75 14.02 -8.67 6.21
C LYS A 75 14.47 -7.23 6.31
N GLU A 76 13.55 -6.30 6.07
CA GLU A 76 13.75 -4.88 6.33
C GLU A 76 13.43 -4.56 7.79
N TYR A 77 14.47 -4.31 8.59
CA TYR A 77 14.33 -3.93 10.00
C TYR A 77 14.20 -2.42 10.22
N PHE A 78 14.53 -1.63 9.21
CA PHE A 78 14.56 -0.18 9.28
C PHE A 78 13.52 0.42 8.37
N TYR A 79 12.83 1.43 8.88
CA TYR A 79 11.97 2.26 8.06
C TYR A 79 12.77 3.49 7.61
N GLU A 80 12.81 3.75 6.31
CA GLU A 80 13.44 4.96 5.79
C GLU A 80 12.66 6.21 6.22
N ARG A 81 13.37 7.21 6.75
CA ARG A 81 12.74 8.50 7.04
C ARG A 81 12.49 9.21 5.72
N SER A 82 11.25 9.65 5.50
CA SER A 82 10.95 10.53 4.37
C SER A 82 11.76 11.82 4.49
N GLY A 83 12.72 12.00 3.58
CA GLY A 83 13.55 13.20 3.52
C GLY A 83 12.83 14.38 2.85
N PHE A 84 13.49 15.52 2.84
CA PHE A 84 13.06 16.66 2.03
C PHE A 84 13.30 16.36 0.55
N SER A 85 12.23 16.20 -0.22
CA SER A 85 12.29 16.06 -1.67
C SER A 85 11.74 17.34 -2.31
N PRO A 86 12.55 18.14 -3.02
CA PRO A 86 12.09 19.32 -3.74
C PRO A 86 10.98 19.00 -4.75
N LEU A 87 11.03 17.81 -5.36
CA LEU A 87 9.99 17.34 -6.28
C LEU A 87 8.67 17.04 -5.55
N SER A 88 8.74 16.49 -4.34
CA SER A 88 7.55 16.24 -3.51
C SER A 88 6.95 17.53 -2.96
N LEU A 89 7.79 18.54 -2.70
CA LEU A 89 7.35 19.89 -2.33
C LEU A 89 6.54 20.53 -3.47
N LEU A 90 7.05 20.48 -4.71
CA LEU A 90 6.34 20.99 -5.89
C LEU A 90 5.05 20.22 -6.18
N LYS A 91 5.01 18.91 -5.95
CA LYS A 91 3.80 18.09 -6.12
C LYS A 91 2.77 18.26 -4.99
N ASN A 92 3.08 19.05 -3.96
CA ASN A 92 2.15 19.29 -2.87
C ASN A 92 1.07 20.30 -3.30
N PRO A 93 -0.22 19.91 -3.32
CA PRO A 93 -1.30 20.78 -3.78
C PRO A 93 -1.38 22.10 -2.99
N MET A 94 -1.05 22.07 -1.69
CA MET A 94 -1.04 23.29 -0.88
C MET A 94 0.04 24.28 -1.31
N ILE A 95 1.21 23.78 -1.73
CA ILE A 95 2.33 24.62 -2.16
C ILE A 95 2.09 25.17 -3.56
N LEU A 96 1.47 24.39 -4.45
CA LEU A 96 1.04 24.88 -5.76
C LEU A 96 -0.03 25.96 -5.64
N ILE A 97 -1.04 25.77 -4.80
CA ILE A 97 -2.08 26.78 -4.55
C ILE A 97 -1.46 28.05 -3.96
N ALA A 98 -0.55 27.92 -2.99
CA ALA A 98 0.18 29.06 -2.44
C ALA A 98 1.05 29.76 -3.49
N GLY A 99 1.71 29.02 -4.39
CA GLY A 99 2.50 29.58 -5.47
C GLY A 99 1.65 30.33 -6.51
N VAL A 100 0.55 29.74 -6.95
CA VAL A 100 -0.39 30.35 -7.90
C VAL A 100 -1.05 31.60 -7.29
N SER A 101 -1.45 31.55 -6.02
CA SER A 101 -2.03 32.72 -5.35
C SER A 101 -1.04 33.87 -5.23
N MET A 102 0.23 33.60 -4.93
CA MET A 102 1.29 34.62 -4.96
C MET A 102 1.44 35.26 -6.34
N ILE A 103 1.44 34.45 -7.41
CA ILE A 103 1.50 34.97 -8.79
C ILE A 103 0.31 35.88 -9.09
N ILE A 104 -0.90 35.53 -8.65
CA ILE A 104 -2.10 36.36 -8.87
C ILE A 104 -2.00 37.67 -8.08
N VAL A 105 -1.65 37.62 -6.79
CA VAL A 105 -1.59 38.81 -5.94
C VAL A 105 -0.58 39.84 -6.46
N PHE A 106 0.58 39.40 -6.96
CA PHE A 106 1.59 40.30 -7.50
C PHE A 106 1.46 40.55 -9.01
N GLY A 107 0.86 39.62 -9.76
CA GLY A 107 0.72 39.70 -11.21
C GLY A 107 -0.52 40.46 -11.67
N MET A 108 -1.63 40.36 -10.96
CA MET A 108 -2.87 41.08 -11.32
C MET A 108 -2.72 42.61 -11.32
N PRO A 109 -2.05 43.24 -10.33
CA PRO A 109 -1.80 44.69 -10.38
C PRO A 109 -1.02 45.08 -11.63
N TYR A 110 0.01 44.31 -11.99
CA TYR A 110 0.84 44.56 -13.16
C TYR A 110 0.07 44.42 -14.49
N LEU A 111 -0.82 43.44 -14.57
CA LEU A 111 -1.70 43.26 -15.73
C LEU A 111 -2.72 44.40 -15.83
N MET A 112 -3.33 44.79 -14.70
CA MET A 112 -4.27 45.91 -14.66
C MET A 112 -3.59 47.20 -15.12
N ASP A 113 -2.41 47.52 -14.62
CA ASP A 113 -1.67 48.74 -14.96
C ASP A 113 -1.37 48.89 -16.45
N ASN A 114 -1.26 47.78 -17.20
CA ASN A 114 -1.01 47.77 -18.64
C ASN A 114 -2.26 47.55 -19.52
N MET A 115 -3.45 47.39 -18.93
CA MET A 115 -4.71 47.22 -19.68
C MET A 115 -5.40 48.55 -20.02
N ASP A 116 -6.04 48.58 -21.20
CA ASP A 116 -6.82 49.72 -21.73
C ASP A 116 -8.12 49.94 -20.91
N PRO A 117 -8.65 51.19 -20.77
CA PRO A 117 -9.77 51.51 -19.88
C PRO A 117 -11.05 50.73 -20.14
N GLU A 118 -11.37 50.40 -21.40
CA GLU A 118 -12.55 49.59 -21.74
C GLU A 118 -12.42 48.16 -21.23
N MET A 119 -11.24 47.55 -21.36
CA MET A 119 -11.02 46.17 -20.90
C MET A 119 -11.01 46.07 -19.37
N ARG A 120 -10.59 47.13 -18.67
CA ARG A 120 -10.67 47.19 -17.20
C ARG A 120 -12.13 47.21 -16.74
N ALA A 121 -12.99 48.01 -17.39
CA ALA A 121 -14.41 48.11 -17.04
C ALA A 121 -15.15 46.78 -17.23
N GLU A 122 -14.92 46.08 -18.35
CA GLU A 122 -15.51 44.74 -18.57
C GLU A 122 -15.00 43.71 -17.56
N PHE A 123 -13.74 43.83 -17.14
CA PHE A 123 -13.16 42.94 -16.14
C PHE A 123 -13.72 43.21 -14.73
N GLU A 124 -14.00 44.47 -14.38
CA GLU A 124 -14.69 44.85 -13.14
C GLU A 124 -16.15 44.39 -13.11
N GLU A 125 -16.86 44.46 -14.23
CA GLU A 125 -18.22 43.90 -14.36
C GLU A 125 -18.24 42.38 -14.21
N ARG A 126 -17.24 41.69 -14.76
CA ARG A 126 -17.09 40.22 -14.63
C ARG A 126 -16.62 39.79 -13.23
N GLN A 127 -15.80 40.60 -12.55
CA GLN A 127 -15.41 40.37 -11.16
C GLN A 127 -16.60 40.53 -10.20
N LYS A 128 -17.50 41.48 -10.46
CA LYS A 128 -18.74 41.63 -9.66
C LYS A 128 -19.68 40.44 -9.80
N SER A 129 -19.70 39.77 -10.95
CA SER A 129 -20.55 38.60 -11.19
C SER A 129 -19.91 37.27 -10.77
N THR A 130 -18.58 37.19 -10.70
CA THR A 130 -17.85 35.98 -10.28
C THR A 130 -17.30 36.17 -8.87
N GLY A 131 -18.06 35.77 -7.84
CA GLY A 131 -17.74 35.94 -6.42
C GLY A 131 -16.46 35.27 -5.88
N ILE A 132 -15.56 34.81 -6.75
CA ILE A 132 -14.28 34.16 -6.43
C ILE A 132 -13.12 35.17 -6.32
N THR A 133 -13.24 36.39 -6.86
CA THR A 133 -12.14 37.40 -6.84
C THR A 133 -12.60 38.82 -6.52
N GLY A 134 -13.43 38.99 -5.48
CA GLY A 134 -14.05 40.27 -5.16
C GLY A 134 -13.10 41.33 -4.57
N GLY A 135 -12.54 42.19 -5.41
CA GLY A 135 -12.12 43.56 -5.06
C GLY A 135 -10.76 43.73 -4.37
N PRO A 136 -10.13 44.92 -4.49
CA PRO A 136 -8.83 45.22 -3.90
C PRO A 136 -8.97 45.29 -2.38
N GLY A 137 -8.68 44.17 -1.71
CA GLY A 137 -8.76 44.06 -0.25
C GLY A 137 -9.36 42.75 0.27
N ALA A 138 -9.91 41.87 -0.57
CA ALA A 138 -10.42 40.58 -0.12
C ALA A 138 -9.34 39.50 -0.13
N ASN A 139 -9.10 38.90 1.05
CA ASN A 139 -8.18 37.77 1.21
C ASN A 139 -8.68 36.57 0.37
N PRO A 140 -7.94 36.13 -0.67
CA PRO A 140 -8.36 35.00 -1.53
C PRO A 140 -8.43 33.66 -0.79
N LEU A 141 -7.92 33.60 0.45
CA LEU A 141 -7.99 32.43 1.32
C LEU A 141 -9.32 32.31 2.10
N GLN A 142 -10.06 33.41 2.30
CA GLN A 142 -11.28 33.42 3.11
C GLN A 142 -12.52 33.00 2.32
N ASN A 143 -12.55 33.27 1.02
CA ASN A 143 -13.70 32.98 0.15
C ASN A 143 -13.49 31.76 -0.76
N PHE A 144 -12.34 31.09 -0.67
CA PHE A 144 -12.11 29.82 -1.37
C PHE A 144 -12.69 28.69 -0.51
N ASP A 145 -13.93 28.32 -0.79
CA ASP A 145 -14.55 27.10 -0.25
C ASP A 145 -13.88 25.88 -0.90
N ALA A 146 -12.70 25.51 -0.36
CA ALA A 146 -11.94 24.35 -0.77
C ALA A 146 -12.75 23.05 -0.63
N ALA A 147 -13.71 23.01 0.30
CA ALA A 147 -14.58 21.87 0.52
C ALA A 147 -15.62 21.74 -0.61
N ALA A 148 -16.22 22.83 -1.07
CA ALA A 148 -17.13 22.81 -2.21
C ALA A 148 -16.44 22.41 -3.52
N TRP A 149 -15.20 22.85 -3.75
CA TRP A 149 -14.43 22.50 -4.95
C TRP A 149 -14.02 21.02 -4.97
N LEU A 150 -13.59 20.49 -3.82
CA LEU A 150 -13.27 19.06 -3.69
C LEU A 150 -14.53 18.19 -3.76
N ALA A 151 -15.64 18.61 -3.14
CA ALA A 151 -16.92 17.90 -3.18
C ALA A 151 -17.58 17.90 -4.57
N GLY A 152 -17.34 18.94 -5.39
CA GLY A 152 -17.83 19.00 -6.77
C GLY A 152 -17.08 18.04 -7.72
N SER A 153 -15.80 17.78 -7.45
CA SER A 153 -14.97 16.87 -8.26
C SER A 153 -15.16 15.38 -7.93
N SER A 154 -15.80 15.04 -6.81
CA SER A 154 -16.06 13.66 -6.38
C SER A 154 -17.40 13.07 -6.86
N SER A 155 -18.17 13.77 -7.71
CA SER A 155 -19.52 13.33 -8.12
C SER A 155 -19.56 12.22 -9.19
N SER A 156 -18.40 11.70 -9.64
CA SER A 156 -18.30 10.57 -10.58
C SER A 156 -17.53 9.37 -10.01
N ALA A 157 -17.97 8.86 -8.86
CA ALA A 157 -17.62 7.52 -8.39
C ALA A 157 -18.91 6.70 -8.16
N PRO A 158 -19.04 5.47 -8.71
CA PRO A 158 -20.25 4.67 -8.58
C PRO A 158 -20.44 4.21 -7.13
N LYS A 159 -21.66 4.38 -6.60
CA LYS A 159 -22.11 3.86 -5.31
C LYS A 159 -21.74 2.38 -5.17
N ARG A 160 -20.76 2.06 -4.33
CA ARG A 160 -20.69 0.76 -3.66
C ARG A 160 -21.67 0.81 -2.50
N SER A 161 -22.65 -0.08 -2.53
CA SER A 161 -23.58 -0.34 -1.44
C SER A 161 -22.81 -0.97 -0.28
N ASP A 162 -22.62 -0.21 0.80
CA ASP A 162 -22.25 -0.78 2.10
C ASP A 162 -23.46 -1.51 2.69
N THR A 163 -23.43 -2.84 2.60
CA THR A 163 -24.09 -3.69 3.60
C THR A 163 -23.02 -4.19 4.57
N PRO A 164 -23.18 -4.00 5.88
CA PRO A 164 -22.26 -4.59 6.84
C PRO A 164 -22.54 -6.10 6.89
N VAL A 165 -21.66 -6.91 6.31
CA VAL A 165 -21.69 -8.36 6.47
C VAL A 165 -21.12 -8.68 7.85
N GLU A 166 -22.01 -8.73 8.84
CA GLU A 166 -21.75 -9.33 10.14
C GLU A 166 -21.62 -10.85 9.95
N LYS A 167 -20.39 -11.37 9.83
CA LYS A 167 -20.11 -12.80 9.97
C LYS A 167 -19.73 -13.07 11.41
N GLY A 168 -20.77 -13.22 12.24
CA GLY A 168 -20.68 -13.81 13.56
C GLY A 168 -20.13 -15.23 13.49
N ILE A 169 -19.07 -15.43 14.26
CA ILE A 169 -18.51 -16.72 14.68
C ILE A 169 -19.61 -17.60 15.28
N THR A 170 -19.72 -18.84 14.80
CA THR A 170 -20.45 -19.89 15.52
C THR A 170 -19.62 -21.18 15.62
N ARG A 171 -19.35 -21.49 16.88
CA ARG A 171 -19.11 -22.78 17.55
C ARG A 171 -17.87 -23.61 17.24
#